data_AF-A0A960LPJ3-F1
#
_entry.id   AF-A0A960LPJ3-F1
#
_cell.length_a   1.000
_cell.length_b   1.000
_cell.length_c   1.000
_cell.angle_alpha   90.00
_cell.angle_beta   90.00
_cell.angle_gamma   90.00
#
_symmetry.space_group_name_H-M   'P 1'
#
loop_
_entity.id
_entity.type
_entity.pdbx_description
1 polymer ?
#
loop_
_entity_poly.entity_id
_entity_poly.type
_entity_poly.pdbx_seq_one_letter_code
_entity_poly.pdbx_strand_id
1 'polypeptide(L)'
;MQLIWKVLRVVTLGAILIGVPLGIAASFVVEHFARYWIALILPLMGIVSVAFWYLIFGTGAIGLRARRFGWFALIVIVLGTGFRLSFRYDGSTSGASLPRYVLRWKSSESEVLPGFSGNEAPALPKPVATEPVEGAVDSPQLYGPNRDATWSADAITGSFDWENHPPEELWRQPIGQGWSGFAVVGRRALTMEQHGDQEVVTCYDLLTGELLWTHRDDARYYLSSVSGAKEMAGDGPRAVPTVSGGRVYSYGATGILNCLSLETGEALWQREVIEDLGKRLPEWGKSTSPLIIEDLGILVVSGVENGGPTLLAFQMETGEPAWQYEGHGTSYSSPSLVTLHGERQLVSVNGHDVTGHLPATGEELWRFDWSGKFPKVAQPVSVGDNRLLVTASYGAGSYLIQIGKGEAPGTWSASEVWKTTRLKTKFSSAVIRDGFAYGLDEGRLACVDLKDGSRVWKDGKYGFGQNLLIGDHLLVQAEEGDVVLVEATPEAFRETARIKALDSMTWNPPTFAGRYLLVRNDREVVCFRLAAK
;
A
#
# COMPACT_ATOMS: atom_id res chain seq x y z
N MET A 1 9.03 -55.77 37.81
CA MET A 1 8.99 -55.05 36.50
C MET A 1 7.56 -54.70 36.04
N GLN A 2 6.61 -55.64 35.98
CA GLN A 2 5.24 -55.33 35.50
C GLN A 2 4.46 -54.32 36.36
N LEU A 3 4.65 -54.32 37.68
CA LEU A 3 3.99 -53.36 38.57
C LEU A 3 4.48 -51.92 38.33
N ILE A 4 5.78 -51.74 38.09
CA ILE A 4 6.41 -50.44 37.77
C ILE A 4 5.82 -49.88 36.47
N TRP A 5 5.65 -50.72 35.43
CA TRP A 5 5.04 -50.30 34.17
C TRP A 5 3.56 -49.95 34.30
N LYS A 6 2.80 -50.60 35.19
CA LYS A 6 1.40 -50.25 35.48
C LYS A 6 1.29 -48.91 36.21
N VAL A 7 2.15 -48.68 37.21
CA VAL A 7 2.20 -47.40 37.95
C VAL A 7 2.60 -46.26 37.02
N LEU A 8 3.64 -46.45 36.21
CA LEU A 8 4.11 -45.44 35.26
C LEU A 8 3.03 -45.06 34.23
N ARG A 9 2.25 -46.03 33.75
CA ARG A 9 1.10 -45.80 32.85
C ARG A 9 0.05 -44.88 33.49
N VAL A 10 -0.37 -45.20 34.71
CA VAL A 10 -1.43 -44.43 35.40
C VAL A 10 -0.95 -43.02 35.73
N VAL A 11 0.28 -42.88 36.21
CA VAL A 11 0.87 -41.57 36.58
C VAL A 11 1.05 -40.67 35.35
N THR A 12 1.56 -41.20 34.24
CA THR A 12 1.80 -40.41 33.02
C THR A 12 0.51 -39.99 32.32
N LEU A 13 -0.50 -40.86 32.25
CA LEU A 13 -1.81 -40.51 31.70
C LEU A 13 -2.52 -39.47 32.59
N GLY A 14 -2.45 -39.64 33.90
CA GLY A 14 -2.98 -38.67 34.87
C GLY A 14 -2.32 -37.30 34.74
N ALA A 15 -0.99 -37.25 34.57
CA ALA A 15 -0.26 -36.00 34.37
C ALA A 15 -0.68 -35.25 33.09
N ILE A 16 -0.96 -35.96 31.99
CA ILE A 16 -1.44 -35.36 30.74
C ILE A 16 -2.88 -34.85 30.90
N LEU A 17 -3.77 -35.66 31.49
CA LEU A 17 -5.19 -35.32 31.67
C LEU A 17 -5.43 -34.20 32.68
N ILE A 18 -4.50 -33.98 33.62
CA ILE A 18 -4.58 -32.91 34.63
C ILE A 18 -3.78 -31.67 34.18
N GLY A 19 -2.61 -31.85 33.59
CA GLY A 19 -1.72 -30.76 33.19
C GLY A 19 -2.26 -29.90 32.05
N VAL A 20 -2.95 -30.49 31.08
CA VAL A 20 -3.52 -29.74 29.94
C VAL A 20 -4.66 -28.81 30.39
N PRO A 21 -5.67 -29.26 31.17
CA PRO A 21 -6.68 -28.36 31.73
C PRO A 21 -6.12 -27.27 32.63
N LEU A 22 -5.11 -27.58 33.46
CA LEU A 22 -4.44 -26.58 34.32
C LEU A 22 -3.68 -25.53 33.51
N GLY A 23 -2.98 -25.93 32.44
CA GLY A 23 -2.32 -25.00 31.52
C GLY A 23 -3.30 -24.09 30.79
N ILE A 24 -4.46 -24.63 30.39
CA ILE A 24 -5.55 -23.85 29.79
C ILE A 24 -6.14 -22.89 30.83
N ALA A 25 -6.41 -23.35 32.06
CA ALA A 25 -6.93 -22.51 33.15
C ALA A 25 -5.95 -21.37 33.51
N ALA A 26 -4.65 -21.65 33.59
CA ALA A 26 -3.61 -20.64 33.83
C ALA A 26 -3.50 -19.62 32.69
N SER A 27 -3.83 -20.02 31.45
CA SER A 27 -3.80 -19.12 30.30
C SER A 27 -4.80 -17.96 30.41
N PHE A 28 -5.91 -18.15 31.15
CA PHE A 28 -6.91 -17.09 31.40
C PHE A 28 -6.38 -15.94 32.27
N VAL A 29 -5.15 -16.03 32.77
CA VAL A 29 -4.47 -14.97 33.54
C VAL A 29 -3.48 -14.16 32.68
N VAL A 30 -3.12 -14.63 31.48
CA VAL A 30 -2.11 -14.00 30.58
C VAL A 30 -2.78 -13.01 29.60
N GLU A 31 -2.05 -12.13 28.93
CA GLU A 31 -2.59 -11.16 27.95
C GLU A 31 -3.41 -11.79 26.80
N HIS A 32 -4.35 -11.01 26.23
CA HIS A 32 -5.40 -11.47 25.32
C HIS A 32 -4.90 -12.24 24.08
N PHE A 33 -3.75 -11.88 23.51
CA PHE A 33 -3.24 -12.52 22.30
C PHE A 33 -2.66 -13.91 22.56
N ALA A 34 -1.96 -14.10 23.68
CA ALA A 34 -1.42 -15.40 24.08
C ALA A 34 -2.54 -16.40 24.43
N ARG A 35 -3.70 -15.92 24.92
CA ARG A 35 -4.85 -16.77 25.26
C ARG A 35 -5.36 -17.59 24.08
N TYR A 36 -5.52 -16.99 22.91
CA TYR A 36 -6.07 -17.69 21.74
C TYR A 36 -5.15 -18.80 21.25
N TRP A 37 -3.85 -18.53 21.18
CA TRP A 37 -2.86 -19.53 20.77
C TRP A 37 -2.66 -20.62 21.81
N ILE A 38 -2.64 -20.27 23.09
CA ILE A 38 -2.54 -21.27 24.17
C ILE A 38 -3.80 -22.13 24.21
N ALA A 39 -5.00 -21.54 24.11
CA ALA A 39 -6.26 -22.28 24.08
C ALA A 39 -6.41 -23.19 22.85
N LEU A 40 -5.69 -22.93 21.76
CA LEU A 40 -5.67 -23.79 20.57
C LEU A 40 -4.58 -24.87 20.64
N ILE A 41 -3.36 -24.50 21.04
CA ILE A 41 -2.16 -25.36 20.97
C ILE A 41 -2.13 -26.37 22.12
N LEU A 42 -2.48 -25.98 23.35
CA LEU A 42 -2.39 -26.86 24.52
C LEU A 42 -3.34 -28.07 24.45
N PRO A 43 -4.61 -27.93 24.01
CA PRO A 43 -5.47 -29.08 23.74
C PRO A 43 -4.93 -29.96 22.62
N LEU A 44 -4.39 -29.38 21.55
CA LEU A 44 -3.82 -30.13 20.43
C LEU A 44 -2.61 -30.96 20.88
N MET A 45 -1.71 -30.36 21.67
CA MET A 45 -0.59 -31.04 22.31
C MET A 45 -1.05 -32.13 23.28
N GLY A 46 -2.14 -31.90 24.01
CA GLY A 46 -2.78 -32.91 24.86
C GLY A 46 -3.28 -34.11 24.07
N ILE A 47 -4.01 -33.87 22.97
CA ILE A 47 -4.50 -34.92 22.06
C ILE A 47 -3.33 -35.72 21.48
N VAL A 48 -2.28 -35.04 21.03
CA VAL A 48 -1.05 -35.67 20.53
C VAL A 48 -0.36 -36.50 21.61
N SER A 49 -0.25 -35.97 22.84
CA SER A 49 0.41 -36.66 23.96
C SER A 49 -0.37 -37.90 24.39
N VAL A 50 -1.71 -37.83 24.41
CA VAL A 50 -2.58 -39.00 24.65
C VAL A 50 -2.45 -40.01 23.52
N ALA A 51 -2.40 -39.57 22.26
CA ALA A 51 -2.22 -40.45 21.11
C ALA A 51 -0.86 -41.16 21.13
N PHE A 52 0.21 -40.44 21.50
CA PHE A 52 1.55 -40.99 21.67
C PHE A 52 1.65 -41.94 22.87
N TRP A 53 0.98 -41.61 23.98
CA TRP A 53 0.86 -42.49 25.12
C TRP A 53 0.19 -43.82 24.75
N TYR A 54 -0.89 -43.79 23.97
CA TYR A 54 -1.58 -44.99 23.50
C TYR A 54 -0.75 -45.81 22.48
N LEU A 55 0.10 -45.18 21.67
CA LEU A 55 1.05 -45.88 20.79
C LEU A 55 2.02 -46.76 21.58
N ILE A 56 2.49 -46.27 22.74
CA ILE A 56 3.47 -46.96 23.59
C ILE A 56 2.81 -48.00 24.52
N PHE A 57 1.59 -47.71 25.01
CA PHE A 57 0.99 -48.47 26.11
C PHE A 57 -0.31 -49.23 25.78
N GLY A 58 -0.92 -49.02 24.62
CA GLY A 58 -2.23 -49.58 24.26
C GLY A 58 -2.21 -51.08 23.93
N THR A 59 -3.07 -51.87 24.55
CA THR A 59 -3.27 -53.32 24.26
C THR A 59 -4.75 -53.63 24.03
N GLY A 60 -5.09 -54.38 22.97
CA GLY A 60 -6.46 -54.83 22.62
C GLY A 60 -7.05 -54.22 21.33
N ALA A 61 -8.30 -54.55 20.98
CA ALA A 61 -8.98 -54.10 19.74
C ALA A 61 -9.22 -52.58 19.67
N ILE A 62 -9.47 -51.93 20.81
CA ILE A 62 -9.48 -50.46 20.96
C ILE A 62 -8.07 -49.90 20.72
N GLY A 63 -7.04 -50.65 21.08
CA GLY A 63 -5.64 -50.35 20.80
C GLY A 63 -5.34 -50.24 19.30
N LEU A 64 -5.96 -51.04 18.43
CA LEU A 64 -5.68 -50.96 16.99
C LEU A 64 -6.20 -49.65 16.34
N ARG A 65 -7.41 -49.21 16.71
CA ARG A 65 -7.99 -47.92 16.23
C ARG A 65 -7.26 -46.73 16.84
N ALA A 66 -6.92 -46.78 18.12
CA ALA A 66 -6.12 -45.75 18.79
C ALA A 66 -4.68 -45.68 18.24
N ARG A 67 -4.08 -46.82 17.85
CA ARG A 67 -2.76 -46.88 17.21
C ARG A 67 -2.81 -46.27 15.81
N ARG A 68 -3.88 -46.49 15.04
CA ARG A 68 -4.12 -45.79 13.76
C ARG A 68 -4.28 -44.29 13.96
N PHE A 69 -4.97 -43.85 15.00
CA PHE A 69 -5.08 -42.42 15.35
C PHE A 69 -3.74 -41.83 15.78
N GLY A 70 -2.95 -42.55 16.58
CA GLY A 70 -1.59 -42.15 16.96
C GLY A 70 -0.65 -42.06 15.76
N TRP A 71 -0.71 -43.01 14.84
CA TRP A 71 0.02 -42.93 13.56
C TRP A 71 -0.43 -41.74 12.72
N PHE A 72 -1.74 -41.49 12.63
CA PHE A 72 -2.27 -40.30 11.95
C PHE A 72 -1.76 -39.00 12.59
N ALA A 73 -1.83 -38.88 13.93
CA ALA A 73 -1.32 -37.72 14.65
C ALA A 73 0.20 -37.54 14.46
N LEU A 74 0.97 -38.64 14.52
CA LEU A 74 2.41 -38.61 14.25
C LEU A 74 2.70 -38.17 12.81
N ILE A 75 1.96 -38.69 11.82
CA ILE A 75 2.08 -38.27 10.42
C ILE A 75 1.76 -36.78 10.29
N VAL A 76 0.69 -36.27 10.92
CA VAL A 76 0.36 -34.83 10.89
C VAL A 76 1.46 -33.99 11.52
N ILE A 77 2.07 -34.42 12.63
CA ILE A 77 3.19 -33.71 13.27
C ILE A 77 4.43 -33.74 12.37
N VAL A 78 4.76 -34.90 11.80
CA VAL A 78 5.91 -35.06 10.91
C VAL A 78 5.72 -34.23 9.64
N LEU A 79 4.53 -34.24 9.05
CA LEU A 79 4.19 -33.41 7.89
C LEU A 79 4.21 -31.92 8.24
N GLY A 80 3.62 -31.51 9.37
CA GLY A 80 3.62 -30.11 9.80
C GLY A 80 5.02 -29.59 10.16
N THR A 81 5.84 -30.43 10.82
CA THR A 81 7.23 -30.10 11.15
C THR A 81 8.08 -30.09 9.89
N GLY A 82 7.91 -31.07 9.00
CA GLY A 82 8.57 -31.12 7.70
C GLY A 82 8.21 -29.91 6.84
N PHE A 83 6.94 -29.50 6.83
CA PHE A 83 6.48 -28.28 6.17
C PHE A 83 7.15 -27.04 6.78
N ARG A 84 7.15 -26.89 8.11
CA ARG A 84 7.80 -25.76 8.80
C ARG A 84 9.31 -25.69 8.56
N LEU A 85 9.99 -26.83 8.48
CA LEU A 85 11.43 -26.90 8.23
C LEU A 85 11.78 -26.68 6.76
N SER A 86 10.89 -27.08 5.85
CA SER A 86 11.13 -27.01 4.40
C SER A 86 10.65 -25.71 3.77
N PHE A 87 9.61 -25.08 4.34
CA PHE A 87 9.01 -23.87 3.81
C PHE A 87 9.18 -22.71 4.80
N ARG A 88 9.50 -21.53 4.27
CA ARG A 88 9.35 -20.26 4.98
C ARG A 88 8.12 -19.53 4.47
N TYR A 89 7.52 -18.73 5.34
CA TYR A 89 6.52 -17.76 4.95
C TYR A 89 7.23 -16.64 4.17
N ASP A 90 6.63 -16.18 3.08
CA ASP A 90 7.17 -15.18 2.14
C ASP A 90 6.12 -14.09 1.89
N GLY A 91 5.47 -13.66 2.97
CA GLY A 91 4.38 -12.68 2.95
C GLY A 91 3.10 -13.16 2.26
N SER A 92 2.35 -12.25 1.63
CA SER A 92 1.06 -12.58 1.04
C SER A 92 1.12 -12.85 -0.47
N THR A 93 0.31 -13.79 -0.95
CA THR A 93 0.10 -14.04 -2.39
C THR A 93 -0.86 -13.07 -3.05
N SER A 94 -1.55 -12.20 -2.29
CA SER A 94 -2.48 -11.18 -2.80
C SER A 94 -2.88 -10.22 -1.68
N GLY A 95 -3.45 -9.07 -2.01
CA GLY A 95 -4.05 -8.13 -1.06
C GLY A 95 -5.24 -8.70 -0.30
N ALA A 96 -5.68 -9.94 -0.59
CA ALA A 96 -6.62 -10.70 0.22
C ALA A 96 -5.97 -11.33 1.47
N SER A 97 -4.67 -11.10 1.69
CA SER A 97 -3.90 -11.61 2.83
C SER A 97 -3.76 -13.15 2.83
N LEU A 98 -3.82 -13.79 1.66
CA LEU A 98 -3.55 -15.22 1.52
C LEU A 98 -2.06 -15.49 1.72
N PRO A 99 -1.64 -16.51 2.50
CA PRO A 99 -0.22 -16.70 2.80
C PRO A 99 0.58 -17.33 1.64
N ARG A 100 1.76 -16.78 1.34
CA ARG A 100 2.74 -17.36 0.40
C ARG A 100 3.80 -18.16 1.16
N TYR A 101 4.04 -19.41 0.74
CA TYR A 101 5.12 -20.24 1.29
C TYR A 101 6.11 -20.58 0.19
N VAL A 102 7.40 -20.36 0.45
CA VAL A 102 8.50 -20.71 -0.46
C VAL A 102 9.45 -21.69 0.23
N LEU A 103 10.16 -22.50 -0.55
CA LEU A 103 11.18 -23.40 0.00
C LEU A 103 12.25 -22.57 0.72
N ARG A 104 12.61 -22.98 1.93
CA ARG A 104 13.49 -22.25 2.84
C ARG A 104 14.91 -22.06 2.30
N TRP A 105 15.34 -22.94 1.39
CA TRP A 105 16.61 -22.90 0.69
C TRP A 105 16.54 -22.21 -0.68
N LYS A 106 15.37 -21.74 -1.11
CA LYS A 106 15.29 -20.78 -2.21
C LYS A 106 15.80 -19.45 -1.61
N SER A 107 16.89 -18.90 -2.15
CA SER A 107 17.35 -17.56 -1.77
C SER A 107 16.17 -16.61 -1.82
N SER A 108 16.07 -15.67 -0.88
CA SER A 108 15.10 -14.59 -1.09
C SER A 108 15.59 -13.86 -2.34
N GLU A 109 14.77 -13.86 -3.38
CA GLU A 109 15.07 -13.08 -4.60
C GLU A 109 15.20 -11.59 -4.24
N SER A 110 14.69 -11.16 -3.08
CA SER A 110 14.88 -9.83 -2.51
C SER A 110 16.21 -9.59 -1.76
N GLU A 111 17.00 -10.63 -1.44
CA GLU A 111 18.29 -10.51 -0.73
C GLU A 111 19.49 -10.38 -1.68
N VAL A 112 19.31 -10.68 -2.97
CA VAL A 112 20.42 -10.68 -3.93
C VAL A 112 19.96 -10.02 -5.22
N LEU A 113 19.94 -8.69 -5.22
CA LEU A 113 20.13 -7.95 -6.46
C LEU A 113 21.65 -7.93 -6.76
N PRO A 114 22.13 -8.65 -7.79
CA PRO A 114 23.54 -8.57 -8.17
C PRO A 114 23.82 -7.14 -8.64
N GLY A 115 24.64 -6.40 -7.90
CA GLY A 115 24.95 -4.98 -8.15
C GLY A 115 24.58 -4.02 -7.02
N PHE A 116 23.74 -4.44 -6.06
CA PHE A 116 23.39 -3.65 -4.87
C PHE A 116 23.92 -4.25 -3.56
N SER A 117 24.80 -5.26 -3.65
CA SER A 117 25.51 -5.82 -2.49
C SER A 117 26.70 -4.95 -2.12
N GLY A 118 26.45 -3.93 -1.30
CA GLY A 118 27.47 -3.27 -0.49
C GLY A 118 27.69 -1.81 -0.83
N ASN A 119 27.34 -0.92 0.10
CA ASN A 119 27.99 0.35 0.50
C ASN A 119 28.56 1.34 -0.53
N GLU A 120 28.56 1.08 -1.82
CA GLU A 120 28.95 2.05 -2.84
C GLU A 120 27.71 2.84 -3.23
N ALA A 121 27.58 4.04 -2.65
CA ALA A 121 26.82 5.10 -3.29
C ALA A 121 27.27 5.18 -4.75
N PRO A 122 26.37 5.42 -5.72
CA PRO A 122 26.80 5.72 -7.07
C PRO A 122 27.91 6.79 -7.01
N ALA A 123 29.04 6.52 -7.67
CA ALA A 123 30.07 7.53 -7.88
C ALA A 123 29.39 8.81 -8.38
N LEU A 124 29.80 9.97 -7.83
CA LEU A 124 29.34 11.35 -8.08
C LEU A 124 28.10 11.50 -8.99
N PRO A 125 27.05 12.24 -8.56
CA PRO A 125 25.80 12.37 -9.31
C PRO A 125 26.07 12.59 -10.80
N LYS A 126 25.54 11.67 -11.61
CA LYS A 126 25.83 11.63 -13.04
C LYS A 126 25.09 12.76 -13.73
N PRO A 127 25.77 13.57 -14.57
CA PRO A 127 25.11 14.62 -15.33
C PRO A 127 24.04 14.00 -16.22
N VAL A 128 22.83 14.55 -16.16
CA VAL A 128 21.73 14.16 -17.05
C VAL A 128 21.57 15.24 -18.11
N ALA A 129 21.27 14.84 -19.34
CA ALA A 129 20.92 15.79 -20.39
C ALA A 129 19.72 16.65 -19.95
N THR A 130 19.84 17.96 -20.12
CA THR A 130 18.77 18.93 -19.80
C THR A 130 17.78 19.13 -20.95
N GLU A 131 18.04 18.49 -22.10
CA GLU A 131 17.19 18.54 -23.28
C GLU A 131 15.82 17.92 -22.96
N PRO A 132 14.72 18.55 -23.42
CA PRO A 132 13.39 17.96 -23.33
C PRO A 132 13.36 16.56 -23.93
N VAL A 133 12.76 15.62 -23.22
CA VAL A 133 12.54 14.27 -23.74
C VAL A 133 11.32 14.32 -24.65
N GLU A 134 11.50 13.92 -25.91
CA GLU A 134 10.45 13.96 -26.91
C GLU A 134 9.19 13.19 -26.45
N GLY A 135 8.08 13.92 -26.35
CA GLY A 135 6.79 13.37 -25.93
C GLY A 135 6.72 12.96 -24.46
N ALA A 136 7.73 13.24 -23.63
CA ALA A 136 7.57 13.14 -22.18
C ALA A 136 6.72 14.29 -21.65
N VAL A 137 5.92 14.00 -20.64
CA VAL A 137 5.18 14.98 -19.86
C VAL A 137 5.48 14.71 -18.39
N ASP A 138 5.77 15.76 -17.63
CA ASP A 138 6.12 15.62 -16.22
C ASP A 138 4.94 15.05 -15.42
N SER A 139 5.25 14.08 -14.57
CA SER A 139 4.37 13.52 -13.55
C SER A 139 5.08 13.68 -12.21
N PRO A 140 5.17 14.90 -11.66
CA PRO A 140 6.08 15.25 -10.57
C PRO A 140 5.67 14.68 -9.20
N GLN A 141 4.51 14.04 -9.09
CA GLN A 141 3.93 13.57 -7.84
C GLN A 141 3.04 12.34 -8.05
N LEU A 142 2.54 11.78 -6.95
CA LEU A 142 1.54 10.70 -6.95
C LEU A 142 0.40 11.02 -7.93
N TYR A 143 0.09 10.09 -8.82
CA TYR A 143 -1.06 10.17 -9.73
C TYR A 143 -1.06 11.36 -10.70
N GLY A 144 0.12 11.80 -11.14
CA GLY A 144 0.23 12.78 -12.22
C GLY A 144 0.32 14.23 -11.74
N PRO A 145 0.33 15.20 -12.66
CA PRO A 145 0.54 16.61 -12.35
C PRO A 145 -0.51 17.19 -11.39
N ASN A 146 -1.75 16.72 -11.49
CA ASN A 146 -2.88 17.20 -10.68
C ASN A 146 -3.22 16.31 -9.49
N ARG A 147 -2.52 15.19 -9.30
CA ARG A 147 -2.75 14.23 -8.21
C ARG A 147 -4.13 13.55 -8.21
N ASP A 148 -4.79 13.50 -9.35
CA ASP A 148 -6.17 12.99 -9.50
C ASP A 148 -6.26 11.69 -10.30
N ALA A 149 -5.12 11.13 -10.71
CA ALA A 149 -4.99 9.92 -11.53
C ALA A 149 -5.61 10.08 -12.92
N THR A 150 -5.71 11.31 -13.42
CA THR A 150 -6.24 11.62 -14.75
C THR A 150 -5.23 12.41 -15.59
N TRP A 151 -5.25 12.18 -16.90
CA TRP A 151 -4.46 12.94 -17.87
C TRP A 151 -5.37 13.57 -18.91
N SER A 152 -5.16 14.87 -19.15
CA SER A 152 -5.84 15.62 -20.19
C SER A 152 -5.35 15.21 -21.59
N ALA A 153 -6.16 15.45 -22.62
CA ALA A 153 -5.88 14.97 -23.98
C ALA A 153 -4.52 15.46 -24.54
N ASP A 154 -4.14 16.67 -24.19
CA ASP A 154 -2.89 17.36 -24.51
C ASP A 154 -1.67 16.78 -23.80
N ALA A 155 -1.84 16.17 -22.62
CA ALA A 155 -0.77 15.46 -21.91
C ALA A 155 -0.53 14.03 -22.43
N ILE A 156 -1.35 13.56 -23.39
CA ILE A 156 -1.29 12.20 -23.94
C ILE A 156 -0.67 12.25 -25.33
N THR A 157 0.65 12.07 -25.36
CA THR A 157 1.50 12.08 -26.56
C THR A 157 1.76 10.68 -27.12
N GLY A 158 1.43 9.62 -26.34
CA GLY A 158 1.53 8.22 -26.75
C GLY A 158 0.22 7.64 -27.30
N SER A 159 0.33 6.68 -28.22
CA SER A 159 -0.78 5.91 -28.79
C SER A 159 -1.19 4.74 -27.89
N PHE A 160 -2.49 4.44 -27.89
CA PHE A 160 -3.10 3.32 -27.18
C PHE A 160 -3.56 2.19 -28.11
N ASP A 161 -3.23 2.27 -29.40
CA ASP A 161 -3.41 1.17 -30.35
C ASP A 161 -2.33 0.10 -30.16
N TRP A 162 -2.36 -0.58 -29.01
CA TRP A 162 -1.35 -1.55 -28.62
C TRP A 162 -1.43 -2.85 -29.41
N GLU A 163 -2.54 -3.10 -30.12
CA GLU A 163 -2.66 -4.26 -31.02
C GLU A 163 -1.77 -4.11 -32.26
N ASN A 164 -1.75 -2.91 -32.87
CA ASN A 164 -0.91 -2.63 -34.04
C ASN A 164 0.46 -2.05 -33.67
N HIS A 165 0.54 -1.33 -32.55
CA HIS A 165 1.71 -0.61 -32.08
C HIS A 165 1.96 -0.89 -30.59
N PRO A 166 2.37 -2.12 -30.23
CA PRO A 166 2.57 -2.48 -28.83
C PRO A 166 3.64 -1.60 -28.17
N PRO A 167 3.51 -1.33 -26.85
CA PRO A 167 4.53 -0.62 -26.09
C PRO A 167 5.89 -1.31 -26.20
N GLU A 168 6.94 -0.53 -26.44
CA GLU A 168 8.32 -1.01 -26.49
C GLU A 168 8.93 -0.97 -25.09
N GLU A 169 9.43 -2.11 -24.59
CA GLU A 169 10.22 -2.12 -23.36
C GLU A 169 11.57 -1.43 -23.62
N LEU A 170 11.79 -0.27 -23.01
CA LEU A 170 13.06 0.45 -23.14
C LEU A 170 14.14 -0.16 -22.25
N TRP A 171 13.76 -0.43 -21.01
CA TRP A 171 14.64 -1.01 -20.01
C TRP A 171 13.84 -1.65 -18.89
N ARG A 172 14.50 -2.57 -18.20
CA ARG A 172 14.05 -3.26 -17.00
C ARG A 172 15.19 -3.31 -16.01
N GLN A 173 14.92 -2.98 -14.76
CA GLN A 173 15.90 -2.98 -13.68
C GLN A 173 15.37 -3.71 -12.46
N PRO A 174 16.23 -4.45 -11.74
CA PRO A 174 15.90 -4.87 -10.38
C PRO A 174 15.70 -3.65 -9.47
N ILE A 175 14.80 -3.75 -8.51
CA ILE A 175 14.46 -2.66 -7.57
C ILE A 175 14.26 -3.19 -6.15
N GLY A 176 14.56 -2.36 -5.15
CA GLY A 176 14.34 -2.68 -3.74
C GLY A 176 12.86 -2.75 -3.37
N GLN A 177 12.57 -3.38 -2.23
CA GLN A 177 11.19 -3.56 -1.75
C GLN A 177 10.49 -2.21 -1.51
N GLY A 178 9.18 -2.19 -1.65
CA GLY A 178 8.37 -0.99 -1.42
C GLY A 178 7.22 -0.87 -2.41
N TRP A 179 6.26 -0.03 -2.05
CA TRP A 179 5.01 0.18 -2.79
C TRP A 179 4.90 1.58 -3.39
N SER A 180 5.99 2.35 -3.35
CA SER A 180 6.13 3.63 -4.04
C SER A 180 5.92 3.46 -5.56
N GLY A 181 5.22 4.39 -6.19
CA GLY A 181 5.29 4.63 -7.64
C GLY A 181 6.43 5.59 -7.99
N PHE A 182 6.41 6.16 -9.20
CA PHE A 182 7.41 7.12 -9.63
C PHE A 182 6.89 8.55 -9.69
N ALA A 183 7.77 9.50 -9.41
CA ALA A 183 7.67 10.87 -9.91
C ALA A 183 8.62 11.03 -11.09
N VAL A 184 8.15 11.62 -12.19
CA VAL A 184 8.94 11.85 -13.40
C VAL A 184 9.00 13.33 -13.69
N VAL A 185 10.21 13.89 -13.77
CA VAL A 185 10.46 15.28 -14.19
C VAL A 185 11.63 15.32 -15.17
N GLY A 186 11.35 15.74 -16.40
CA GLY A 186 12.29 15.69 -17.51
C GLY A 186 12.83 14.27 -17.72
N ARG A 187 14.14 14.10 -17.53
CA ARG A 187 14.84 12.80 -17.65
C ARG A 187 14.95 12.01 -16.36
N ARG A 188 14.42 12.50 -15.23
CA ARG A 188 14.59 11.87 -13.91
C ARG A 188 13.32 11.13 -13.52
N ALA A 189 13.45 9.86 -13.17
CA ALA A 189 12.41 9.03 -12.59
C ALA A 189 12.79 8.69 -11.15
N LEU A 190 12.03 9.18 -10.18
CA LEU A 190 12.30 9.04 -8.76
C LEU A 190 11.29 8.15 -8.06
N THR A 191 11.74 7.29 -7.16
CA THR A 191 10.90 6.37 -6.38
C THR A 191 11.51 6.19 -4.99
N MET A 192 10.75 5.56 -4.10
CA MET A 192 11.27 5.10 -2.81
C MET A 192 11.40 3.56 -2.76
N GLU A 193 12.39 3.08 -2.01
CA GLU A 193 12.77 1.67 -1.90
C GLU A 193 13.28 1.35 -0.49
N GLN A 194 13.30 0.07 -0.14
CA GLN A 194 13.98 -0.45 1.05
C GLN A 194 15.18 -1.29 0.60
N HIS A 195 16.38 -0.88 1.01
CA HIS A 195 17.64 -1.59 0.77
C HIS A 195 18.24 -2.02 2.10
N GLY A 196 18.15 -3.31 2.44
CA GLY A 196 18.60 -3.77 3.76
C GLY A 196 17.91 -2.98 4.86
N ASP A 197 18.69 -2.39 5.78
CA ASP A 197 18.20 -1.60 6.91
C ASP A 197 17.99 -0.11 6.62
N GLN A 198 17.92 0.27 5.34
CA GLN A 198 17.79 1.66 4.91
C GLN A 198 16.55 1.89 4.03
N GLU A 199 15.81 2.97 4.31
CA GLU A 199 14.84 3.55 3.39
C GLU A 199 15.59 4.46 2.43
N VAL A 200 15.27 4.36 1.15
CA VAL A 200 16.09 4.90 0.08
C VAL A 200 15.23 5.68 -0.90
N VAL A 201 15.66 6.87 -1.27
CA VAL A 201 15.15 7.61 -2.43
C VAL A 201 16.12 7.41 -3.58
N THR A 202 15.65 6.82 -4.67
CA THR A 202 16.45 6.53 -5.86
C THR A 202 16.01 7.40 -7.02
N CYS A 203 16.97 7.82 -7.83
CA CYS A 203 16.71 8.54 -9.08
C CYS A 203 17.35 7.78 -10.24
N TYR A 204 16.55 7.44 -11.23
CA TYR A 204 16.96 6.76 -12.47
C TYR A 204 16.84 7.72 -13.66
N ASP A 205 17.66 7.50 -14.69
CA ASP A 205 17.42 8.10 -15.99
C ASP A 205 16.20 7.44 -16.65
N LEU A 206 15.23 8.24 -17.06
CA LEU A 206 13.96 7.80 -17.63
C LEU A 206 14.12 6.94 -18.89
N LEU A 207 15.15 7.20 -19.71
CA LEU A 207 15.31 6.52 -21.00
C LEU A 207 16.24 5.32 -20.94
N THR A 208 17.20 5.30 -20.02
CA THR A 208 18.20 4.22 -19.93
C THR A 208 18.00 3.30 -18.74
N GLY A 209 17.27 3.75 -17.71
CA GLY A 209 17.14 3.03 -16.44
C GLY A 209 18.41 3.05 -15.60
N GLU A 210 19.40 3.86 -15.96
CA GLU A 210 20.64 3.99 -15.21
C GLU A 210 20.38 4.71 -13.88
N LEU A 211 20.89 4.16 -12.77
CA LEU A 211 20.87 4.82 -11.47
C LEU A 211 21.77 6.07 -11.50
N LEU A 212 21.16 7.23 -11.26
CA LEU A 212 21.82 8.54 -11.28
C LEU A 212 22.36 8.93 -9.90
N TRP A 213 21.52 8.79 -8.87
CA TRP A 213 21.89 9.03 -7.48
C TRP A 213 20.97 8.28 -6.53
N THR A 214 21.39 8.21 -5.26
CA THR A 214 20.64 7.57 -4.19
C THR A 214 20.83 8.32 -2.87
N HIS A 215 19.73 8.65 -2.19
CA HIS A 215 19.72 9.13 -0.81
C HIS A 215 19.30 8.00 0.12
N ARG A 216 19.96 7.86 1.28
CA ARG A 216 19.76 6.75 2.21
C ARG A 216 19.48 7.29 3.61
N ASP A 217 18.42 6.80 4.22
CA ASP A 217 18.10 7.01 5.63
C ASP A 217 18.24 5.68 6.37
N ASP A 218 18.91 5.68 7.53
CA ASP A 218 19.09 4.49 8.38
C ASP A 218 17.79 4.15 9.11
N ALA A 219 16.82 3.68 8.31
CA ALA A 219 15.47 3.35 8.72
C ALA A 219 15.01 2.06 8.06
N ARG A 220 14.32 1.24 8.84
CA ARG A 220 13.62 0.08 8.30
C ARG A 220 12.23 -0.05 8.88
N TYR A 221 11.27 0.01 7.99
CA TYR A 221 9.90 -0.31 8.34
C TYR A 221 9.69 -1.83 8.32
N TYR A 222 9.70 -2.44 9.50
CA TYR A 222 9.28 -3.83 9.71
C TYR A 222 7.79 -3.86 10.07
N LEU A 223 6.94 -4.41 9.20
CA LEU A 223 5.53 -4.63 9.55
C LEU A 223 5.38 -5.49 10.83
N SER A 224 6.35 -6.40 11.03
CA SER A 224 6.43 -7.32 12.16
C SER A 224 6.74 -6.68 13.53
N SER A 225 7.24 -5.44 13.58
CA SER A 225 7.54 -4.74 14.84
C SER A 225 6.36 -3.92 15.36
N VAL A 226 5.36 -3.64 14.51
CA VAL A 226 4.20 -2.78 14.84
C VAL A 226 2.93 -3.60 15.08
N SER A 227 2.75 -4.71 14.36
CA SER A 227 1.62 -5.63 14.54
C SER A 227 2.13 -7.08 14.64
N GLY A 228 1.49 -7.90 15.48
CA GLY A 228 1.76 -9.34 15.52
C GLY A 228 1.43 -10.07 14.20
N ALA A 229 1.00 -9.34 13.17
CA ALA A 229 0.80 -9.81 11.81
C ALA A 229 2.10 -9.70 11.02
N LYS A 230 2.98 -10.68 11.22
CA LYS A 230 4.13 -10.88 10.34
C LYS A 230 3.67 -10.88 8.87
N GLU A 231 4.27 -9.99 8.08
CA GLU A 231 4.49 -10.13 6.63
C GLU A 231 3.25 -10.03 5.70
N MET A 232 2.07 -9.59 6.14
CA MET A 232 0.88 -9.53 5.26
C MET A 232 0.89 -8.44 4.18
N ALA A 233 1.68 -7.36 4.32
CA ALA A 233 1.61 -6.19 3.42
C ALA A 233 2.96 -5.71 2.85
N GLY A 234 4.01 -6.55 2.91
CA GLY A 234 5.36 -6.21 2.44
C GLY A 234 6.07 -5.11 3.23
N ASP A 235 7.39 -5.06 3.11
CA ASP A 235 8.25 -4.07 3.78
C ASP A 235 8.51 -2.85 2.88
N GLY A 236 9.02 -1.78 3.48
CA GLY A 236 9.51 -0.60 2.76
C GLY A 236 8.51 0.54 2.55
N PRO A 237 8.97 1.65 1.94
CA PRO A 237 8.20 2.87 1.77
C PRO A 237 7.06 2.73 0.76
N ARG A 238 5.97 3.47 0.98
CA ARG A 238 4.71 3.41 0.21
C ARG A 238 4.39 4.72 -0.51
N ALA A 239 4.87 5.84 0.00
CA ALA A 239 4.65 7.16 -0.59
C ALA A 239 5.42 7.32 -1.90
N VAL A 240 4.87 8.12 -2.82
CA VAL A 240 5.58 8.62 -4.00
C VAL A 240 6.26 9.95 -3.61
N PRO A 241 7.54 10.18 -3.95
CA PRO A 241 8.16 11.47 -3.73
C PRO A 241 7.50 12.55 -4.59
N THR A 242 7.56 13.81 -4.16
CA THR A 242 7.06 14.95 -4.93
C THR A 242 8.21 15.84 -5.35
N VAL A 243 8.26 16.23 -6.62
CA VAL A 243 9.29 17.12 -7.17
C VAL A 243 8.70 18.51 -7.38
N SER A 244 9.38 19.54 -6.88
CA SER A 244 9.00 20.95 -7.08
C SER A 244 10.24 21.84 -6.98
N GLY A 245 10.38 22.81 -7.88
CA GLY A 245 11.44 23.83 -7.80
C GLY A 245 12.88 23.27 -7.72
N GLY A 246 13.18 22.16 -8.39
CA GLY A 246 14.50 21.52 -8.33
C GLY A 246 14.78 20.77 -7.02
N ARG A 247 13.75 20.51 -6.21
CA ARG A 247 13.81 19.77 -4.95
C ARG A 247 12.93 18.53 -5.00
N VAL A 248 13.29 17.53 -4.21
CA VAL A 248 12.54 16.29 -4.03
C VAL A 248 12.10 16.20 -2.59
N TYR A 249 10.80 16.05 -2.37
CA TYR A 249 10.19 15.88 -1.05
C TYR A 249 9.72 14.43 -0.90
N SER A 250 10.26 13.70 0.07
CA SER A 250 9.92 12.30 0.31
C SER A 250 9.47 12.09 1.75
N TYR A 251 8.50 11.20 1.96
CA TYR A 251 8.04 10.83 3.29
C TYR A 251 8.09 9.31 3.48
N GLY A 252 9.10 8.87 4.23
CA GLY A 252 9.40 7.46 4.49
C GLY A 252 8.34 6.76 5.32
N ALA A 253 8.28 5.42 5.27
CA ALA A 253 7.28 4.65 6.02
C ALA A 253 7.49 4.77 7.54
N THR A 254 8.72 5.06 7.98
CA THR A 254 9.08 5.39 9.37
C THR A 254 8.82 6.84 9.77
N GLY A 255 8.34 7.69 8.84
CA GLY A 255 8.03 9.08 9.13
C GLY A 255 9.21 10.04 9.02
N ILE A 256 10.30 9.64 8.36
CA ILE A 256 11.38 10.54 7.96
C ILE A 256 10.90 11.37 6.76
N LEU A 257 10.90 12.69 6.90
CA LEU A 257 10.56 13.65 5.87
C LEU A 257 11.83 14.34 5.37
N ASN A 258 12.13 14.18 4.08
CA ASN A 258 13.30 14.77 3.46
C ASN A 258 12.93 15.89 2.49
N CYS A 259 13.82 16.88 2.37
CA CYS A 259 13.97 17.69 1.18
C CYS A 259 15.36 17.47 0.61
N LEU A 260 15.42 16.96 -0.61
CA LEU A 260 16.65 16.62 -1.31
C LEU A 260 16.83 17.52 -2.53
N SER A 261 18.08 17.73 -2.91
CA SER A 261 18.43 18.26 -4.24
C SER A 261 17.97 17.29 -5.32
N LEU A 262 17.20 17.75 -6.32
CA LEU A 262 16.83 16.92 -7.48
C LEU A 262 18.06 16.46 -8.27
N GLU A 263 19.12 17.26 -8.25
CA GLU A 263 20.31 16.98 -9.05
C GLU A 263 21.23 15.96 -8.42
N THR A 264 21.44 16.08 -7.12
CA THR A 264 22.48 15.32 -6.42
C THR A 264 21.93 14.27 -5.47
N GLY A 265 20.65 14.37 -5.09
CA GLY A 265 20.05 13.58 -4.01
C GLY A 265 20.49 14.01 -2.63
N GLU A 266 21.34 15.04 -2.49
CA GLU A 266 21.82 15.51 -1.19
C GLU A 266 20.68 16.11 -0.37
N ALA A 267 20.63 15.75 0.91
CA ALA A 267 19.67 16.31 1.85
C ALA A 267 19.94 17.81 2.07
N LEU A 268 18.96 18.63 1.70
CA LEU A 268 18.91 20.06 2.02
C LEU A 268 18.41 20.28 3.45
N TRP A 269 17.44 19.46 3.87
CA TRP A 269 17.01 19.32 5.27
C TRP A 269 16.27 17.99 5.46
N GLN A 270 16.18 17.54 6.72
CA GLN A 270 15.48 16.32 7.14
C GLN A 270 14.72 16.53 8.47
N ARG A 271 13.59 15.84 8.65
CA ARG A 271 12.81 15.79 9.90
C ARG A 271 12.35 14.38 10.21
N GLU A 272 12.39 14.00 11.48
CA GLU A 272 11.90 12.72 11.95
C GLU A 272 10.50 12.90 12.55
N VAL A 273 9.52 13.18 11.69
CA VAL A 273 8.19 13.71 12.09
C VAL A 273 7.51 12.88 13.19
N ILE A 274 7.64 11.56 13.17
CA ILE A 274 6.99 10.68 14.15
C ILE A 274 7.75 10.62 15.47
N GLU A 275 9.08 10.65 15.41
CA GLU A 275 9.94 10.73 16.58
C GLU A 275 9.80 12.09 17.27
N ASP A 276 9.81 13.18 16.49
CA ASP A 276 9.63 14.57 16.97
C ASP A 276 8.31 14.73 17.76
N LEU A 277 7.26 14.00 17.38
CA LEU A 277 5.97 14.00 18.08
C LEU A 277 5.94 13.06 19.31
N GLY A 278 6.93 12.20 19.49
CA GLY A 278 6.97 11.18 20.54
C GLY A 278 5.83 10.17 20.42
N LYS A 279 5.41 9.83 19.19
CA LYS A 279 4.25 8.97 18.92
C LYS A 279 4.65 7.66 18.25
N ARG A 280 3.68 6.75 18.15
CA ARG A 280 3.86 5.47 17.46
C ARG A 280 3.50 5.60 15.99
N LEU A 281 4.20 4.82 15.18
CA LEU A 281 3.85 4.65 13.77
C LEU A 281 2.47 4.01 13.62
N PRO A 282 1.71 4.40 12.58
CA PRO A 282 0.49 3.69 12.20
C PRO A 282 0.78 2.22 11.87
N GLU A 283 -0.25 1.38 11.98
CA GLU A 283 -0.16 -0.09 11.77
C GLU A 283 0.60 -0.48 10.50
N TRP A 284 0.33 0.20 9.37
CA TRP A 284 0.92 -0.09 8.05
C TRP A 284 1.99 0.94 7.62
N GLY A 285 2.54 1.69 8.58
CA GLY A 285 3.54 2.74 8.34
C GLY A 285 2.95 3.97 7.67
N LYS A 286 3.80 4.91 7.27
CA LYS A 286 3.37 6.06 6.47
C LYS A 286 3.29 5.72 4.99
N SER A 287 2.27 6.27 4.34
CA SER A 287 2.01 6.11 2.90
C SER A 287 1.60 7.41 2.22
N THR A 288 1.54 8.51 2.97
CA THR A 288 1.08 9.78 2.45
C THR A 288 2.21 10.46 1.69
N SER A 289 1.98 10.70 0.40
CA SER A 289 2.94 11.40 -0.45
C SER A 289 2.88 12.89 -0.10
N PRO A 290 4.01 13.62 0.01
CA PRO A 290 3.97 15.06 0.32
C PRO A 290 3.11 15.85 -0.68
N LEU A 291 2.23 16.71 -0.18
CA LEU A 291 1.49 17.68 -0.99
C LEU A 291 2.24 19.01 -0.96
N ILE A 292 2.60 19.55 -2.13
CA ILE A 292 3.26 20.85 -2.24
C ILE A 292 2.25 21.94 -2.56
N ILE A 293 2.35 23.08 -1.89
CA ILE A 293 1.56 24.27 -2.16
C ILE A 293 2.53 25.42 -2.39
N GLU A 294 3.02 25.51 -3.63
CA GLU A 294 4.16 26.35 -4.02
C GLU A 294 3.93 27.84 -3.72
N ASP A 295 2.72 28.36 -3.98
CA ASP A 295 2.39 29.76 -3.75
C ASP A 295 2.39 30.16 -2.27
N LEU A 296 2.31 29.18 -1.38
CA LEU A 296 2.43 29.36 0.07
C LEU A 296 3.79 28.95 0.62
N GLY A 297 4.66 28.34 -0.19
CA GLY A 297 5.97 27.84 0.24
C GLY A 297 5.87 26.74 1.31
N ILE A 298 4.78 25.96 1.32
CA ILE A 298 4.57 24.89 2.29
C ILE A 298 4.41 23.52 1.63
N LEU A 299 4.77 22.48 2.37
CA LEU A 299 4.42 21.11 2.08
C LEU A 299 3.56 20.55 3.21
N VAL A 300 2.63 19.65 2.89
CA VAL A 300 1.72 19.01 3.85
C VAL A 300 1.86 17.50 3.79
N VAL A 301 1.97 16.88 4.97
CA VAL A 301 1.98 15.42 5.17
C VAL A 301 0.97 15.05 6.25
N SER A 302 0.63 13.77 6.31
CA SER A 302 -0.20 13.29 7.42
C SER A 302 0.62 13.07 8.69
N GLY A 303 -0.02 13.29 9.83
CA GLY A 303 0.52 13.06 11.16
C GLY A 303 0.15 11.68 11.70
N VAL A 304 -0.24 11.58 12.96
CA VAL A 304 -0.32 10.31 13.70
C VAL A 304 -1.71 9.70 13.67
N GLU A 305 -1.80 8.39 13.89
CA GLU A 305 -3.09 7.68 13.89
C GLU A 305 -3.91 7.97 15.16
N ASN A 306 -3.26 8.25 16.30
CA ASN A 306 -3.94 8.47 17.57
C ASN A 306 -3.23 9.52 18.44
N GLY A 307 -4.02 10.43 19.03
CA GLY A 307 -3.57 11.31 20.13
C GLY A 307 -2.52 12.34 19.74
N GLY A 308 -2.65 12.97 18.57
CA GLY A 308 -1.79 14.04 18.07
C GLY A 308 -2.26 14.55 16.69
N PRO A 309 -1.44 15.38 16.02
CA PRO A 309 -1.85 16.05 14.81
C PRO A 309 -2.14 15.04 13.70
N THR A 310 -3.24 15.26 12.97
CA THR A 310 -3.65 14.47 11.81
C THR A 310 -3.02 14.98 10.52
N LEU A 311 -2.77 16.30 10.43
CA LEU A 311 -2.03 16.95 9.35
C LEU A 311 -0.94 17.85 9.92
N LEU A 312 0.16 17.92 9.18
CA LEU A 312 1.32 18.75 9.51
C LEU A 312 1.77 19.46 8.24
N ALA A 313 1.96 20.77 8.33
CA ALA A 313 2.58 21.55 7.28
C ALA A 313 3.95 22.04 7.73
N PHE A 314 4.88 22.04 6.77
CA PHE A 314 6.25 22.51 6.97
C PHE A 314 6.60 23.51 5.89
N GLN A 315 7.44 24.49 6.23
CA GLN A 315 8.04 25.38 5.25
C GLN A 315 8.95 24.58 4.31
N MET A 316 8.76 24.76 3.00
CA MET A 316 9.48 24.00 1.96
C MET A 316 10.99 24.21 1.99
N GLU A 317 11.43 25.40 2.40
CA GLU A 317 12.82 25.84 2.33
C GLU A 317 13.64 25.34 3.53
N THR A 318 13.03 25.29 4.72
CA THR A 318 13.71 25.07 6.00
C THR A 318 13.28 23.78 6.71
N GLY A 319 12.12 23.22 6.33
CA GLY A 319 11.51 22.10 7.04
C GLY A 319 11.00 22.46 8.44
N GLU A 320 10.89 23.74 8.79
CA GLU A 320 10.30 24.17 10.06
C GLU A 320 8.76 24.03 10.02
N PRO A 321 8.10 23.69 11.15
CA PRO A 321 6.64 23.63 11.21
C PRO A 321 6.00 24.96 10.81
N ALA A 322 5.03 24.91 9.89
CA ALA A 322 4.20 26.05 9.50
C ALA A 322 2.88 26.07 10.26
N TRP A 323 2.17 24.94 10.27
CA TRP A 323 0.95 24.72 11.05
C TRP A 323 0.73 23.23 11.27
N GLN A 324 -0.13 22.90 12.24
CA GLN A 324 -0.61 21.54 12.47
C GLN A 324 -2.10 21.55 12.74
N TYR A 325 -2.78 20.47 12.37
CA TYR A 325 -4.20 20.28 12.63
C TYR A 325 -4.41 19.05 13.53
N GLU A 326 -5.04 19.28 14.68
CA GLU A 326 -5.43 18.24 15.63
C GLU A 326 -6.80 17.66 15.23
N GLY A 327 -6.79 16.46 14.66
CA GLY A 327 -7.98 15.78 14.15
C GLY A 327 -8.19 14.41 14.78
N HIS A 328 -9.02 13.60 14.13
CA HIS A 328 -9.37 12.25 14.59
C HIS A 328 -8.47 11.14 14.00
N GLY A 329 -7.19 11.44 13.82
CA GLY A 329 -6.16 10.48 13.41
C GLY A 329 -6.04 10.30 11.90
N THR A 330 -4.80 10.09 11.41
CA THR A 330 -4.56 9.84 9.98
C THR A 330 -5.14 8.51 9.51
N SER A 331 -5.36 8.39 8.20
CA SER A 331 -5.39 7.10 7.51
C SER A 331 -4.25 7.01 6.49
N TYR A 332 -4.47 6.34 5.36
CA TYR A 332 -3.45 6.03 4.34
C TYR A 332 -3.66 6.80 3.03
N SER A 333 -4.69 7.65 2.95
CA SER A 333 -4.86 8.60 1.86
C SER A 333 -3.92 9.78 2.04
N SER A 334 -3.30 10.22 0.95
CA SER A 334 -2.60 11.49 0.94
C SER A 334 -3.56 12.69 0.97
N PRO A 335 -3.13 13.86 1.50
CA PRO A 335 -3.83 15.13 1.33
C PRO A 335 -3.90 15.53 -0.15
N SER A 336 -4.97 16.20 -0.54
CA SER A 336 -5.19 16.70 -1.90
C SER A 336 -5.66 18.16 -1.88
N LEU A 337 -5.25 18.95 -2.87
CA LEU A 337 -5.76 20.31 -3.05
C LEU A 337 -6.88 20.28 -4.09
N VAL A 338 -8.08 20.70 -3.71
CA VAL A 338 -9.26 20.70 -4.57
C VAL A 338 -9.87 22.09 -4.64
N THR A 339 -10.64 22.37 -5.69
CA THR A 339 -11.41 23.62 -5.81
C THR A 339 -12.89 23.32 -5.58
N LEU A 340 -13.45 23.87 -4.50
CA LEU A 340 -14.85 23.71 -4.12
C LEU A 340 -15.52 25.07 -4.04
N HIS A 341 -16.62 25.27 -4.78
CA HIS A 341 -17.29 26.58 -4.92
C HIS A 341 -16.33 27.70 -5.36
N GLY A 342 -15.37 27.38 -6.23
CA GLY A 342 -14.36 28.31 -6.72
C GLY A 342 -13.24 28.63 -5.72
N GLU A 343 -13.21 28.00 -4.54
CA GLU A 343 -12.18 28.21 -3.53
C GLU A 343 -11.28 26.97 -3.38
N ARG A 344 -9.96 27.21 -3.33
CA ARG A 344 -8.96 26.16 -3.09
C ARG A 344 -9.00 25.72 -1.63
N GLN A 345 -9.16 24.42 -1.41
CA GLN A 345 -9.20 23.80 -0.09
C GLN A 345 -8.31 22.57 -0.06
N LEU A 346 -7.64 22.35 1.07
CA LEU A 346 -6.94 21.11 1.32
C LEU A 346 -7.94 20.10 1.88
N VAL A 347 -8.06 18.94 1.23
CA VAL A 347 -8.93 17.85 1.68
C VAL A 347 -8.08 16.69 2.19
N SER A 348 -8.48 16.13 3.33
CA SER A 348 -7.87 14.96 3.93
C SER A 348 -8.90 13.88 4.24
N VAL A 349 -8.59 12.64 3.86
CA VAL A 349 -9.37 11.45 4.22
C VAL A 349 -8.67 10.77 5.39
N ASN A 350 -9.31 10.84 6.57
CA ASN A 350 -8.71 10.51 7.86
C ASN A 350 -9.26 9.19 8.43
N GLY A 351 -8.75 8.79 9.59
CA GLY A 351 -9.14 7.56 10.29
C GLY A 351 -10.65 7.49 10.62
N HIS A 352 -11.27 8.64 10.89
CA HIS A 352 -12.69 8.71 11.31
C HIS A 352 -13.55 9.74 10.59
N ASP A 353 -12.97 10.55 9.70
CA ASP A 353 -13.68 11.61 8.99
C ASP A 353 -13.01 11.96 7.65
N VAL A 354 -13.67 12.82 6.90
CA VAL A 354 -13.11 13.57 5.76
C VAL A 354 -13.22 15.04 6.11
N THR A 355 -12.12 15.78 5.99
CA THR A 355 -12.06 17.18 6.39
C THR A 355 -11.57 18.06 5.25
N GLY A 356 -12.11 19.28 5.17
CA GLY A 356 -11.62 20.34 4.30
C GLY A 356 -11.00 21.46 5.12
N HIS A 357 -9.90 22.04 4.64
CA HIS A 357 -9.11 23.01 5.37
C HIS A 357 -8.70 24.21 4.51
N LEU A 358 -8.50 25.37 5.16
CA LEU A 358 -7.77 26.48 4.56
C LEU A 358 -6.30 26.08 4.38
N PRO A 359 -5.75 26.10 3.15
CA PRO A 359 -4.38 25.67 2.90
C PRO A 359 -3.32 26.44 3.69
N ALA A 360 -3.54 27.74 3.89
CA ALA A 360 -2.57 28.64 4.54
C ALA A 360 -2.43 28.41 6.05
N THR A 361 -3.48 27.93 6.73
CA THR A 361 -3.54 27.88 8.19
C THR A 361 -3.83 26.49 8.75
N GLY A 362 -4.32 25.56 7.91
CA GLY A 362 -4.82 24.26 8.38
C GLY A 362 -6.16 24.34 9.10
N GLU A 363 -6.80 25.52 9.18
CA GLU A 363 -8.10 25.71 9.81
C GLU A 363 -9.15 24.83 9.13
N GLU A 364 -9.88 24.03 9.91
CA GLU A 364 -10.96 23.19 9.41
C GLU A 364 -12.14 24.06 8.96
N LEU A 365 -12.55 23.88 7.71
CA LEU A 365 -13.72 24.52 7.11
C LEU A 365 -14.97 23.66 7.32
N TRP A 366 -14.86 22.37 7.06
CA TRP A 366 -15.95 21.41 7.17
C TRP A 366 -15.42 20.01 7.50
N ARG A 367 -16.31 19.18 8.04
CA ARG A 367 -16.06 17.78 8.40
C ARG A 367 -17.24 16.91 8.00
N PHE A 368 -16.93 15.74 7.45
CA PHE A 368 -17.88 14.66 7.22
C PHE A 368 -17.44 13.42 8.03
N ASP A 369 -18.26 13.00 8.99
CA ASP A 369 -17.95 11.84 9.81
C ASP A 369 -18.01 10.55 8.99
N TRP A 370 -16.92 9.79 9.02
CA TRP A 370 -16.81 8.48 8.39
C TRP A 370 -16.13 7.49 9.35
N SER A 371 -16.90 7.14 10.37
CA SER A 371 -16.49 6.22 11.42
C SER A 371 -16.24 4.80 10.88
N GLY A 372 -15.32 4.09 11.54
CA GLY A 372 -14.91 2.75 11.16
C GLY A 372 -13.47 2.45 11.60
N LYS A 373 -13.14 1.16 11.70
CA LYS A 373 -11.78 0.67 11.97
C LYS A 373 -11.24 -0.07 10.75
N PHE A 374 -11.19 0.61 9.62
CA PHE A 374 -10.66 0.08 8.37
C PHE A 374 -9.73 1.13 7.73
N PRO A 375 -8.65 0.70 7.06
CA PRO A 375 -7.79 1.59 6.29
C PRO A 375 -8.59 2.31 5.20
N LYS A 376 -8.40 3.63 5.11
CA LYS A 376 -8.88 4.47 4.01
C LYS A 376 -7.65 4.91 3.20
N VAL A 377 -7.52 4.36 2.00
CA VAL A 377 -6.34 4.54 1.14
C VAL A 377 -6.65 5.45 -0.05
N ALA A 378 -7.86 5.35 -0.60
CA ALA A 378 -8.23 6.07 -1.81
C ALA A 378 -8.18 7.58 -1.64
N GLN A 379 -7.73 8.27 -2.67
CA GLN A 379 -7.80 9.73 -2.75
C GLN A 379 -9.25 10.21 -2.84
N PRO A 380 -9.59 11.38 -2.27
CA PRO A 380 -10.86 12.03 -2.53
C PRO A 380 -10.90 12.52 -3.99
N VAL A 381 -12.00 12.26 -4.69
CA VAL A 381 -12.15 12.65 -6.11
C VAL A 381 -13.22 13.72 -6.23
N SER A 382 -12.89 14.85 -6.86
CA SER A 382 -13.84 15.95 -7.08
C SER A 382 -14.90 15.57 -8.11
N VAL A 383 -16.16 15.89 -7.81
CA VAL A 383 -17.33 15.62 -8.66
C VAL A 383 -18.07 16.93 -8.94
N GLY A 384 -17.71 17.59 -10.04
CA GLY A 384 -18.14 18.97 -10.31
C GLY A 384 -17.62 19.93 -9.24
N ASP A 385 -18.33 21.04 -9.02
CA ASP A 385 -17.79 22.17 -8.26
C ASP A 385 -17.95 22.05 -6.73
N ASN A 386 -18.67 21.05 -6.23
CA ASN A 386 -19.11 21.04 -4.84
C ASN A 386 -19.32 19.66 -4.22
N ARG A 387 -18.85 18.59 -4.85
CA ARG A 387 -18.98 17.23 -4.32
C ARG A 387 -17.67 16.48 -4.35
N LEU A 388 -17.55 15.51 -3.45
CA LEU A 388 -16.40 14.63 -3.33
C LEU A 388 -16.86 13.17 -3.28
N LEU A 389 -16.29 12.33 -4.13
CA LEU A 389 -16.41 10.88 -4.02
C LEU A 389 -15.26 10.37 -3.13
N VAL A 390 -15.62 9.60 -2.10
CA VAL A 390 -14.65 8.89 -1.26
C VAL A 390 -15.01 7.42 -1.18
N THR A 391 -14.01 6.54 -1.14
CA THR A 391 -14.23 5.09 -1.21
C THR A 391 -13.22 4.33 -0.36
N ALA A 392 -13.66 3.21 0.23
CA ALA A 392 -12.80 2.31 1.00
C ALA A 392 -13.30 0.87 0.93
N SER A 393 -12.35 -0.06 1.06
CA SER A 393 -12.58 -1.52 1.09
C SER A 393 -13.16 -1.98 2.44
N TYR A 394 -13.06 -3.27 2.74
CA TYR A 394 -13.49 -3.87 4.01
C TYR A 394 -14.98 -3.66 4.31
N GLY A 395 -15.80 -3.57 3.27
CA GLY A 395 -17.24 -3.35 3.38
C GLY A 395 -17.65 -1.90 3.68
N ALA A 396 -16.70 -0.97 3.80
CA ALA A 396 -16.98 0.44 4.09
C ALA A 396 -17.83 1.11 3.00
N GLY A 397 -17.53 0.81 1.73
CA GLY A 397 -18.26 1.37 0.59
C GLY A 397 -17.72 2.72 0.16
N SER A 398 -18.55 3.43 -0.59
CA SER A 398 -18.30 4.76 -1.10
C SER A 398 -19.40 5.72 -0.66
N TYR A 399 -19.02 6.97 -0.48
CA TYR A 399 -19.92 8.10 -0.27
C TYR A 399 -19.71 9.13 -1.37
N LEU A 400 -20.80 9.72 -1.85
CA LEU A 400 -20.74 11.02 -2.50
C LEU A 400 -21.15 12.06 -1.46
N ILE A 401 -20.22 12.95 -1.15
CA ILE A 401 -20.36 13.99 -0.14
C ILE A 401 -20.63 15.31 -0.85
N GLN A 402 -21.65 16.03 -0.42
CA GLN A 402 -21.96 17.40 -0.84
C GLN A 402 -21.32 18.38 0.12
N ILE A 403 -20.55 19.31 -0.43
CA ILE A 403 -20.01 20.44 0.31
C ILE A 403 -20.89 21.66 0.06
N GLY A 404 -21.42 22.22 1.14
CA GLY A 404 -22.24 23.43 1.14
C GLY A 404 -21.42 24.63 1.58
N LYS A 405 -21.71 25.78 0.97
CA LYS A 405 -21.17 27.09 1.35
C LYS A 405 -22.32 27.96 1.85
N GLY A 406 -22.24 28.42 3.09
CA GLY A 406 -23.26 29.26 3.72
C GLY A 406 -23.21 30.70 3.22
N GLU A 407 -24.24 31.49 3.58
CA GLU A 407 -24.33 32.91 3.22
C GLU A 407 -23.29 33.77 3.97
N ALA A 408 -22.98 33.40 5.22
CA ALA A 408 -21.94 34.05 5.99
C ALA A 408 -20.54 33.59 5.51
N PRO A 409 -19.57 34.51 5.33
CA PRO A 409 -18.21 34.16 4.95
C PRO A 409 -17.60 33.09 5.87
N GLY A 410 -16.90 32.12 5.29
CA GLY A 410 -16.25 31.04 6.03
C GLY A 410 -17.18 29.95 6.58
N THR A 411 -18.50 30.02 6.32
CA THR A 411 -19.43 28.98 6.76
C THR A 411 -19.49 27.85 5.74
N TRP A 412 -19.14 26.64 6.15
CA TRP A 412 -19.20 25.45 5.31
C TRP A 412 -19.94 24.30 6.00
N SER A 413 -20.42 23.35 5.21
CA SER A 413 -21.06 22.14 5.70
C SER A 413 -20.74 20.96 4.78
N ALA A 414 -20.73 19.75 5.32
CA ALA A 414 -20.66 18.53 4.52
C ALA A 414 -21.86 17.62 4.81
N SER A 415 -22.49 17.07 3.78
CA SER A 415 -23.62 16.16 3.91
C SER A 415 -23.52 14.99 2.93
N GLU A 416 -24.14 13.86 3.28
CA GLU A 416 -24.25 12.71 2.39
C GLU A 416 -25.25 13.01 1.25
N VAL A 417 -24.84 12.77 0.00
CA VAL A 417 -25.77 12.65 -1.13
C VAL A 417 -26.27 11.21 -1.23
N TRP A 418 -25.33 10.26 -1.22
CA TRP A 418 -25.64 8.83 -1.16
C TRP A 418 -24.46 8.04 -0.57
N LYS A 419 -24.78 6.82 -0.13
CA LYS A 419 -23.83 5.78 0.27
C LYS A 419 -24.10 4.49 -0.47
N THR A 420 -23.04 3.81 -0.92
CA THR A 420 -23.16 2.51 -1.61
C THR A 420 -22.00 1.58 -1.26
N THR A 421 -22.24 0.27 -1.24
CA THR A 421 -21.16 -0.74 -1.15
C THR A 421 -20.77 -1.29 -2.53
N ARG A 422 -21.26 -0.65 -3.60
CA ARG A 422 -21.08 -1.12 -4.97
C ARG A 422 -19.75 -0.73 -5.61
N LEU A 423 -18.97 0.11 -4.96
CA LEU A 423 -17.57 0.43 -5.25
C LEU A 423 -16.80 0.49 -3.92
N LYS A 424 -15.71 -0.26 -3.84
CA LYS A 424 -14.88 -0.43 -2.64
C LYS A 424 -13.43 -0.60 -3.05
N THR A 425 -12.73 0.51 -3.24
CA THR A 425 -11.31 0.45 -3.61
C THR A 425 -10.46 0.20 -2.37
N LYS A 426 -9.44 -0.65 -2.50
CA LYS A 426 -8.60 -1.10 -1.38
C LYS A 426 -7.27 -0.37 -1.32
N PHE A 427 -6.47 -0.52 -2.37
CA PHE A 427 -5.17 0.13 -2.50
C PHE A 427 -5.14 1.18 -3.62
N SER A 428 -6.22 1.30 -4.41
CA SER A 428 -6.35 2.25 -5.50
C SER A 428 -7.40 3.33 -5.22
N SER A 429 -7.48 4.29 -6.13
CA SER A 429 -8.48 5.36 -6.13
C SER A 429 -9.45 5.19 -7.30
N ALA A 430 -10.67 5.70 -7.14
CA ALA A 430 -11.60 5.81 -8.25
C ALA A 430 -11.19 6.97 -9.18
N VAL A 431 -11.61 6.91 -10.43
CA VAL A 431 -11.50 8.01 -11.41
C VAL A 431 -12.88 8.30 -11.98
N ILE A 432 -13.10 9.53 -12.42
CA ILE A 432 -14.42 9.98 -12.89
C ILE A 432 -14.35 10.37 -14.35
N ARG A 433 -15.34 9.90 -15.12
CA ARG A 433 -15.54 10.32 -16.50
C ARG A 433 -17.03 10.33 -16.83
N ASP A 434 -17.49 11.39 -17.48
CA ASP A 434 -18.84 11.51 -18.06
C ASP A 434 -20.00 11.15 -17.12
N GLY A 435 -19.86 11.48 -15.82
CA GLY A 435 -20.88 11.20 -14.81
C GLY A 435 -20.80 9.81 -14.16
N PHE A 436 -19.77 9.02 -14.49
CA PHE A 436 -19.53 7.69 -13.94
C PHE A 436 -18.21 7.63 -13.19
N ALA A 437 -18.19 6.84 -12.12
CA ALA A 437 -16.98 6.50 -11.38
C ALA A 437 -16.49 5.10 -11.77
N TYR A 438 -15.20 5.00 -12.05
CA TYR A 438 -14.52 3.76 -12.40
C TYR A 438 -13.46 3.43 -11.35
N GLY A 439 -13.36 2.17 -10.95
CA GLY A 439 -12.33 1.74 -10.01
C GLY A 439 -12.41 0.25 -9.68
N LEU A 440 -11.37 -0.25 -9.00
CA LEU A 440 -11.29 -1.64 -8.59
C LEU A 440 -12.15 -1.90 -7.34
N ASP A 441 -13.34 -2.45 -7.52
CA ASP A 441 -14.24 -2.91 -6.45
C ASP A 441 -13.83 -4.32 -5.99
N GLU A 442 -13.04 -4.42 -4.90
CA GLU A 442 -12.56 -5.70 -4.36
C GLU A 442 -11.90 -6.58 -5.45
N GLY A 443 -11.02 -5.96 -6.23
CA GLY A 443 -10.20 -6.61 -7.24
C GLY A 443 -10.85 -6.92 -8.59
N ARG A 444 -12.03 -6.35 -8.85
CA ARG A 444 -12.63 -6.29 -10.19
C ARG A 444 -12.96 -4.88 -10.56
N LEU A 445 -12.76 -4.51 -11.82
CA LEU A 445 -13.12 -3.20 -12.31
C LEU A 445 -14.64 -3.01 -12.27
N ALA A 446 -15.09 -1.86 -11.82
CA ALA A 446 -16.50 -1.52 -11.75
C ALA A 446 -16.76 -0.12 -12.27
N CYS A 447 -17.95 0.07 -12.85
CA CYS A 447 -18.52 1.36 -13.21
C CYS A 447 -19.75 1.61 -12.33
N VAL A 448 -19.80 2.80 -11.72
CA VAL A 448 -20.89 3.25 -10.85
C VAL A 448 -21.41 4.59 -11.35
N ASP A 449 -22.73 4.73 -11.44
CA ASP A 449 -23.39 5.98 -11.79
C ASP A 449 -23.30 6.96 -10.61
N LEU A 450 -22.73 8.15 -10.83
CA LEU A 450 -22.60 9.17 -9.77
C LEU A 450 -23.93 9.79 -9.36
N LYS A 451 -24.99 9.62 -10.16
CA LYS A 451 -26.34 10.11 -9.84
C LYS A 451 -26.88 9.49 -8.56
N ASP A 452 -26.69 8.19 -8.36
CA ASP A 452 -27.32 7.45 -7.25
C ASP A 452 -26.44 6.35 -6.62
N GLY A 453 -25.20 6.17 -7.09
CA GLY A 453 -24.29 5.15 -6.58
C GLY A 453 -24.67 3.73 -7.00
N SER A 454 -25.53 3.57 -8.01
CA SER A 454 -25.89 2.28 -8.59
C SER A 454 -24.75 1.74 -9.46
N ARG A 455 -24.62 0.41 -9.50
CA ARG A 455 -23.61 -0.26 -10.31
C ARG A 455 -24.13 -0.43 -11.73
N VAL A 456 -23.39 0.08 -12.70
CA VAL A 456 -23.66 -0.12 -14.13
C VAL A 456 -23.13 -1.49 -14.54
N TRP A 457 -21.85 -1.75 -14.30
CA TRP A 457 -21.22 -3.05 -14.54
C TRP A 457 -20.09 -3.31 -13.54
N LYS A 458 -19.69 -4.58 -13.41
CA LYS A 458 -18.49 -5.01 -12.68
C LYS A 458 -17.93 -6.27 -13.33
N ASP A 459 -16.74 -6.15 -13.91
CA ASP A 459 -16.06 -7.23 -14.61
C ASP A 459 -14.55 -6.99 -14.61
N GLY A 460 -13.77 -7.83 -15.29
CA GLY A 460 -12.31 -7.70 -15.36
C GLY A 460 -11.65 -7.97 -14.01
N LYS A 461 -11.05 -9.16 -13.85
CA LYS A 461 -10.42 -9.55 -12.59
C LYS A 461 -8.96 -9.10 -12.60
N TYR A 462 -8.65 -8.05 -11.83
CA TYR A 462 -7.32 -7.44 -11.78
C TYR A 462 -6.67 -7.46 -10.39
N GLY A 463 -7.35 -8.04 -9.38
CA GLY A 463 -6.83 -8.06 -8.00
C GLY A 463 -6.71 -6.66 -7.42
N PHE A 464 -5.99 -6.51 -6.30
CA PHE A 464 -5.81 -5.20 -5.64
C PHE A 464 -4.73 -4.33 -6.29
N GLY A 465 -4.79 -4.24 -7.62
CA GLY A 465 -3.92 -3.40 -8.44
C GLY A 465 -4.28 -1.92 -8.39
N GLN A 466 -3.91 -1.19 -9.45
CA GLN A 466 -4.04 0.26 -9.56
C GLN A 466 -4.67 0.65 -10.89
N ASN A 467 -5.24 1.85 -10.99
CA ASN A 467 -5.85 2.35 -12.21
C ASN A 467 -5.64 3.86 -12.39
N LEU A 468 -5.46 4.28 -13.64
CA LEU A 468 -5.39 5.67 -14.09
C LEU A 468 -6.41 5.90 -15.20
N LEU A 469 -6.95 7.10 -15.34
CA LEU A 469 -7.74 7.53 -16.49
C LEU A 469 -6.86 8.32 -17.46
N ILE A 470 -6.67 7.80 -18.67
CA ILE A 470 -5.81 8.42 -19.68
C ILE A 470 -6.63 8.58 -20.97
N GLY A 471 -7.20 9.77 -21.13
CA GLY A 471 -8.14 10.05 -22.20
C GLY A 471 -9.40 9.21 -22.02
N ASP A 472 -9.72 8.39 -23.02
CA ASP A 472 -10.92 7.54 -23.03
C ASP A 472 -10.68 6.12 -22.48
N HIS A 473 -9.47 5.86 -21.97
CA HIS A 473 -9.08 4.54 -21.47
C HIS A 473 -8.71 4.59 -19.99
N LEU A 474 -9.03 3.51 -19.30
CA LEU A 474 -8.45 3.16 -18.01
C LEU A 474 -7.20 2.33 -18.27
N LEU A 475 -6.06 2.81 -17.78
CA LEU A 475 -4.84 2.02 -17.68
C LEU A 475 -4.85 1.33 -16.33
N VAL A 476 -4.97 0.00 -16.33
CA VAL A 476 -5.04 -0.82 -15.13
C VAL A 476 -3.76 -1.63 -14.99
N GLN A 477 -3.01 -1.40 -13.92
CA GLN A 477 -1.95 -2.30 -13.48
C GLN A 477 -2.59 -3.34 -12.55
N ALA A 478 -2.76 -4.55 -13.04
CA ALA A 478 -3.33 -5.66 -12.28
C ALA A 478 -2.32 -6.19 -11.26
N GLU A 479 -2.80 -6.63 -10.10
CA GLU A 479 -2.01 -7.09 -8.95
C GLU A 479 -0.94 -8.15 -9.29
N GLU A 480 -1.22 -9.00 -10.28
CA GLU A 480 -0.31 -10.06 -10.75
C GLU A 480 0.77 -9.56 -11.72
N GLY A 481 0.74 -8.28 -12.12
CA GLY A 481 1.79 -7.63 -12.92
C GLY A 481 1.42 -7.30 -14.37
N ASP A 482 0.24 -7.70 -14.83
CA ASP A 482 -0.25 -7.30 -16.16
C ASP A 482 -0.62 -5.82 -16.19
N VAL A 483 -0.39 -5.16 -17.33
CA VAL A 483 -0.92 -3.82 -17.62
C VAL A 483 -1.96 -3.96 -18.73
N VAL A 484 -3.12 -3.35 -18.50
CA VAL A 484 -4.32 -3.56 -19.31
C VAL A 484 -4.94 -2.21 -19.66
N LEU A 485 -5.42 -2.09 -20.90
CA LEU A 485 -6.25 -0.98 -21.32
C LEU A 485 -7.72 -1.41 -21.36
N VAL A 486 -8.58 -0.61 -20.74
CA VAL A 486 -10.03 -0.82 -20.73
C VAL A 486 -10.70 0.48 -21.15
N GLU A 487 -11.71 0.41 -22.02
CA GLU A 487 -12.49 1.60 -22.40
C GLU A 487 -13.25 2.16 -21.18
N ALA A 488 -13.13 3.47 -20.93
CA ALA A 488 -13.76 4.15 -19.80
C ALA A 488 -15.22 4.53 -20.13
N THR A 489 -16.09 3.51 -20.28
CA THR A 489 -17.43 3.71 -20.85
C THR A 489 -18.52 2.97 -20.05
N PRO A 490 -19.73 3.55 -19.90
CA PRO A 490 -20.81 2.92 -19.13
C PRO A 490 -21.53 1.77 -19.88
N GLU A 491 -21.41 1.68 -21.19
CA GLU A 491 -22.19 0.75 -22.03
C GLU A 491 -21.89 -0.72 -21.72
N ALA A 492 -20.60 -1.04 -21.57
CA ALA A 492 -20.13 -2.36 -21.18
C ALA A 492 -18.66 -2.31 -20.77
N PHE A 493 -18.22 -3.31 -20.01
CA PHE A 493 -16.79 -3.58 -19.85
C PHE A 493 -16.17 -4.01 -21.19
N ARG A 494 -15.12 -3.31 -21.63
CA ARG A 494 -14.36 -3.64 -22.84
C ARG A 494 -12.86 -3.47 -22.62
N GLU A 495 -12.17 -4.59 -22.41
CA GLU A 495 -10.70 -4.66 -22.43
C GLU A 495 -10.23 -4.57 -23.90
N THR A 496 -9.34 -3.63 -24.19
CA THR A 496 -8.85 -3.36 -25.57
C THR A 496 -7.42 -3.84 -25.80
N ALA A 497 -6.61 -3.93 -24.74
CA ALA A 497 -5.24 -4.44 -24.85
C ALA A 497 -4.71 -4.95 -23.51
N ARG A 498 -3.71 -5.83 -23.58
CA ARG A 498 -3.00 -6.37 -22.42
C ARG A 498 -1.54 -6.62 -22.74
N ILE A 499 -0.66 -6.23 -21.82
CA ILE A 499 0.74 -6.63 -21.82
C ILE A 499 1.10 -7.28 -20.48
N LYS A 500 1.93 -8.31 -20.54
CA LYS A 500 2.51 -8.91 -19.33
C LYS A 500 3.77 -8.12 -18.96
N ALA A 501 3.65 -7.19 -18.03
CA ALA A 501 4.74 -6.27 -17.71
C ALA A 501 5.67 -6.81 -16.61
N LEU A 502 5.10 -7.39 -15.56
CA LEU A 502 5.77 -7.75 -14.31
C LEU A 502 5.32 -9.15 -13.86
N ASP A 503 6.07 -9.79 -12.95
CA ASP A 503 5.79 -11.17 -12.49
C ASP A 503 5.61 -11.36 -10.97
N SER A 504 5.57 -10.25 -10.22
CA SER A 504 5.38 -10.20 -8.76
C SER A 504 4.26 -9.23 -8.37
N MET A 505 4.04 -9.12 -7.06
CA MET A 505 2.96 -8.31 -6.47
C MET A 505 3.06 -6.85 -6.87
N THR A 506 1.97 -6.29 -7.39
CA THR A 506 1.92 -4.88 -7.82
C THR A 506 0.82 -4.12 -7.09
N TRP A 507 1.21 -3.45 -6.01
CA TRP A 507 0.35 -2.45 -5.35
C TRP A 507 0.81 -1.02 -5.61
N ASN A 508 1.92 -0.88 -6.35
CA ASN A 508 2.52 0.39 -6.73
C ASN A 508 1.65 1.13 -7.75
N PRO A 509 1.39 2.43 -7.58
CA PRO A 509 0.71 3.21 -8.61
C PRO A 509 1.57 3.31 -9.88
N PRO A 510 1.04 2.95 -11.08
CA PRO A 510 1.76 3.13 -12.33
C PRO A 510 1.99 4.63 -12.58
N THR A 511 3.04 4.96 -13.32
CA THR A 511 3.38 6.36 -13.63
C THR A 511 3.37 6.57 -15.13
N PHE A 512 2.49 7.46 -15.58
CA PHE A 512 2.37 7.85 -16.97
C PHE A 512 2.99 9.24 -17.17
N ALA A 513 3.95 9.33 -18.08
CA ALA A 513 4.71 10.53 -18.39
C ALA A 513 4.66 10.81 -19.90
N GLY A 514 3.46 10.99 -20.44
CA GLY A 514 3.20 11.31 -21.85
C GLY A 514 3.35 10.10 -22.80
N ARG A 515 4.59 9.76 -23.16
CA ARG A 515 4.91 8.55 -23.95
C ARG A 515 5.54 7.44 -23.15
N TYR A 516 5.87 7.71 -21.89
CA TYR A 516 6.61 6.78 -21.05
C TYR A 516 5.69 6.24 -19.96
N LEU A 517 5.68 4.93 -19.80
CA LEU A 517 4.92 4.25 -18.77
C LEU A 517 5.90 3.47 -17.88
N LEU A 518 6.05 3.91 -16.64
CA LEU A 518 6.79 3.16 -15.63
C LEU A 518 5.83 2.35 -14.77
N VAL A 519 6.15 1.07 -14.66
CA VAL A 519 5.46 0.15 -13.75
C VAL A 519 6.50 -0.61 -12.95
N ARG A 520 6.21 -0.85 -11.67
CA ARG A 520 7.08 -1.64 -10.80
C ARG A 520 6.28 -2.54 -9.88
N ASN A 521 6.98 -3.53 -9.34
CA ASN A 521 6.55 -4.37 -8.23
C ASN A 521 7.57 -4.22 -7.07
N ASP A 522 7.56 -5.20 -6.16
CA ASP A 522 8.48 -5.30 -5.03
C ASP A 522 9.91 -5.78 -5.37
N ARG A 523 10.23 -5.99 -6.66
CA ARG A 523 11.45 -6.68 -7.14
C ARG A 523 12.08 -6.11 -8.41
N GLU A 524 11.27 -5.61 -9.34
CA GLU A 524 11.68 -5.04 -10.61
C GLU A 524 10.81 -3.85 -11.02
N VAL A 525 11.37 -3.02 -11.88
CA VAL A 525 10.73 -1.91 -12.57
C VAL A 525 10.94 -2.06 -14.07
N VAL A 526 9.96 -1.63 -14.86
CA VAL A 526 10.01 -1.58 -16.32
C VAL A 526 9.56 -0.21 -16.79
N CYS A 527 10.26 0.35 -17.78
CA CYS A 527 9.82 1.52 -18.52
C CYS A 527 9.45 1.12 -19.95
N PHE A 528 8.21 1.39 -20.33
CA PHE A 528 7.73 1.24 -21.69
C PHE A 528 7.67 2.58 -22.40
N ARG A 529 8.01 2.58 -23.68
CA ARG A 529 7.74 3.67 -24.62
C ARG A 529 6.54 3.34 -25.48
N LEU A 530 5.55 4.21 -25.44
CA LEU A 530 4.40 4.16 -26.33
C LEU A 530 4.78 4.73 -27.71
N ALA A 531 4.19 4.16 -28.77
CA ALA A 531 4.24 4.74 -30.10
C ALA A 531 3.72 6.18 -30.06
N ALA A 532 4.25 7.07 -30.91
CA ALA A 532 3.73 8.43 -31.01
C ALA A 532 2.27 8.40 -31.53
N LYS A 533 1.45 9.36 -31.11
CA LYS A 533 0.13 9.59 -31.70
C LYS A 533 0.19 10.13 -33.13
#